data_AF-A0A258KQC7-F1
#
_entry.id   AF-A0A258KQC7-F1
#
_cell.length_a   1.000
_cell.length_b   1.000
_cell.length_c   1.000
_cell.angle_alpha   90.00
_cell.angle_beta   90.00
_cell.angle_gamma   90.00
#
_symmetry.space_group_name_H-M   'P 1'
#
loop_
_entity.id
_entity.type
_entity.pdbx_description
1 polymer ?
#
loop_
_entity_poly.entity_id
_entity_poly.type
_entity_poly.pdbx_seq_one_letter_code
_entity_poly.pdbx_strand_id
1 'polypeptide(L)'
;RPRSVITMSLMFMFYGLIFYTNPTFSGYSGIVFCGMFMTGIFIINYGQFMFSWQSAHFDGILVSKVSAMDFFRSKFLLFTFFSSICFLLTIPYVYFGWKVLIVHFIMFIWNLGVNTLLVLYFANQNYRRIDLSKGATFNWEGVGASQWILSIPLLLAPFVIYYPLNLLGYPEAGLALIAVIGLIFMISREFWLNKLVKRFQEKRYLIAEGFRNK
;
A
#
# COMPACT_ATOMS: atom_id res chain seq x y z
N ARG A 1 13.38 -0.23 12.03
CA ARG A 1 12.61 -1.09 11.10
C ARG A 1 12.10 -0.39 9.82
N PRO A 2 11.93 0.95 9.71
CA PRO A 2 11.68 1.58 8.40
C PRO A 2 12.74 1.22 7.36
N ARG A 3 14.01 1.09 7.80
CA ARG A 3 15.12 0.62 6.95
C ARG A 3 14.85 -0.73 6.29
N SER A 4 14.29 -1.74 6.98
CA SER A 4 14.02 -3.04 6.36
C SER A 4 12.88 -2.97 5.34
N VAL A 5 11.84 -2.17 5.59
CA VAL A 5 10.77 -1.92 4.61
C VAL A 5 11.30 -1.17 3.39
N ILE A 6 12.20 -0.19 3.59
CA ILE A 6 12.85 0.54 2.50
C ILE A 6 13.78 -0.39 1.70
N THR A 7 14.61 -1.19 2.35
CA THR A 7 15.48 -2.18 1.68
C THR A 7 14.66 -3.19 0.90
N MET A 8 13.58 -3.72 1.48
CA MET A 8 12.67 -4.62 0.79
C MET A 8 12.01 -3.94 -0.41
N SER A 9 11.53 -2.70 -0.24
CA SER A 9 10.94 -1.91 -1.34
C SER A 9 11.95 -1.71 -2.47
N LEU A 10 13.22 -1.46 -2.15
CA LEU A 10 14.31 -1.34 -3.11
C LEU A 10 14.57 -2.66 -3.85
N MET A 11 14.58 -3.79 -3.13
CA MET A 11 14.73 -5.12 -3.74
C MET A 11 13.58 -5.45 -4.70
N PHE A 12 12.35 -5.11 -4.34
CA PHE A 12 11.19 -5.29 -5.22
C PHE A 12 11.24 -4.41 -6.47
N MET A 13 12.09 -3.37 -6.53
CA MET A 13 12.30 -2.63 -7.76
C MET A 13 12.98 -3.46 -8.84
N PHE A 14 13.67 -4.55 -8.49
CA PHE A 14 14.28 -5.45 -9.47
C PHE A 14 13.29 -6.48 -10.03
N TYR A 15 12.05 -6.57 -9.52
CA TYR A 15 11.04 -7.50 -10.05
C TYR A 15 10.70 -7.21 -11.52
N GLY A 16 10.76 -5.95 -11.96
CA GLY A 16 10.54 -5.60 -13.36
C GLY A 16 11.49 -6.35 -14.30
N LEU A 17 12.75 -6.57 -13.90
CA LEU A 17 13.71 -7.31 -14.71
C LEU A 17 13.31 -8.77 -14.88
N ILE A 18 12.68 -9.39 -13.88
CA ILE A 18 12.24 -10.78 -13.94
C ILE A 18 10.96 -10.91 -14.78
N PHE A 19 10.00 -10.00 -14.58
CA PHE A 19 8.70 -10.08 -15.25
C PHE A 19 8.77 -9.64 -16.71
N TYR A 20 9.53 -8.59 -17.04
CA TYR A 20 9.55 -8.03 -18.39
C TYR A 20 10.48 -8.77 -19.36
N THR A 21 11.44 -9.52 -18.84
CA THR A 21 12.27 -10.42 -19.66
C THR A 21 11.59 -11.74 -19.97
N ASN A 22 10.52 -12.09 -19.24
CA ASN A 22 9.79 -13.33 -19.43
C ASN A 22 8.61 -13.14 -20.40
N PRO A 23 8.58 -13.84 -21.56
CA PRO A 23 7.51 -13.70 -22.55
C PRO A 23 6.11 -13.97 -21.98
N THR A 24 6.00 -14.91 -21.03
CA THR A 24 4.73 -15.30 -20.39
C THR A 24 4.09 -14.15 -19.61
N PHE A 25 4.88 -13.20 -19.11
CA PHE A 25 4.40 -12.07 -18.30
C PHE A 25 4.44 -10.72 -19.02
N SER A 26 4.71 -10.73 -20.33
CA SER A 26 4.84 -9.52 -21.17
C SER A 26 3.49 -8.81 -21.49
N GLY A 27 2.37 -9.46 -21.16
CA GLY A 27 1.02 -8.91 -21.31
C GLY A 27 0.68 -7.87 -20.24
N TYR A 28 -0.39 -7.10 -20.48
CA TYR A 28 -0.86 -6.04 -19.58
C TYR A 28 -1.07 -6.52 -18.14
N SER A 29 -1.59 -7.74 -17.92
CA SER A 29 -1.77 -8.30 -16.56
C SER A 29 -0.46 -8.39 -15.76
N GLY A 30 0.64 -8.80 -16.41
CA GLY A 30 1.95 -8.90 -15.76
C GLY A 30 2.54 -7.52 -15.47
N ILE A 31 2.34 -6.56 -16.38
CA ILE A 31 2.77 -5.16 -16.20
C ILE A 31 1.96 -4.48 -15.08
N VAL A 32 0.65 -4.72 -15.00
CA VAL A 32 -0.22 -4.23 -13.92
C VAL A 32 0.24 -4.79 -12.58
N PHE A 33 0.52 -6.10 -12.51
CA PHE A 33 1.03 -6.75 -11.30
C PHE A 33 2.35 -6.12 -10.86
N CYS A 34 3.32 -6.02 -11.77
CA CYS A 34 4.65 -5.50 -11.46
C CYS A 34 4.60 -4.01 -11.07
N GLY A 35 3.89 -3.20 -11.85
CA GLY A 35 3.71 -1.76 -11.58
C GLY A 35 3.03 -1.48 -10.24
N MET A 36 2.05 -2.30 -9.85
CA MET A 36 1.42 -2.21 -8.53
C MET A 36 2.44 -2.39 -7.41
N PHE A 37 3.22 -3.46 -7.46
CA PHE A 37 4.19 -3.77 -6.41
C PHE A 37 5.28 -2.72 -6.38
N MET A 38 5.89 -2.40 -7.52
CA MET A 38 7.01 -1.47 -7.57
C MET A 38 6.66 -0.07 -7.07
N THR A 39 5.43 0.41 -7.32
CA THR A 39 4.99 1.74 -6.89
C THR A 39 4.23 1.74 -5.56
N GLY A 40 3.80 0.58 -5.06
CA GLY A 40 2.90 0.44 -3.92
C GLY A 40 3.41 -0.40 -2.75
N ILE A 41 4.53 -1.12 -2.90
CA ILE A 41 5.06 -2.05 -1.88
C ILE A 41 5.28 -1.35 -0.54
N PHE A 42 5.75 -0.10 -0.55
CA PHE A 42 5.94 0.68 0.67
C PHE A 42 4.61 0.95 1.38
N ILE A 43 3.57 1.36 0.64
CA ILE A 43 2.23 1.62 1.17
C ILE A 43 1.67 0.34 1.80
N ILE A 44 1.71 -0.77 1.06
CA ILE A 44 1.16 -2.07 1.48
C ILE A 44 1.86 -2.54 2.77
N ASN A 45 3.19 -2.52 2.81
CA ASN A 45 3.94 -3.06 3.95
C ASN A 45 4.00 -2.12 5.14
N TYR A 46 4.28 -0.84 4.93
CA TYR A 46 4.35 0.10 6.04
C TYR A 46 2.96 0.37 6.62
N GLY A 47 1.97 0.62 5.75
CA GLY A 47 0.68 1.10 6.18
C GLY A 47 -0.15 0.07 6.96
N GLN A 48 -0.08 -1.22 6.61
CA GLN A 48 -0.82 -2.27 7.31
C GLN A 48 -0.44 -2.36 8.80
N PHE A 49 0.81 -2.02 9.11
CA PHE A 49 1.38 -2.06 10.45
C PHE A 49 1.58 -0.66 11.05
N MET A 50 0.99 0.38 10.48
CA MET A 50 1.22 1.77 10.88
C MET A 50 1.13 2.03 12.39
N PHE A 51 0.13 1.43 13.05
CA PHE A 51 -0.04 1.51 14.51
C PHE A 51 0.86 0.52 15.23
N SER A 52 0.97 -0.72 14.74
CA SER A 52 1.83 -1.75 15.30
C SER A 52 3.31 -1.36 15.35
N TRP A 53 3.81 -0.58 14.38
CA TRP A 53 5.17 -0.01 14.40
C TRP A 53 5.42 0.92 15.57
N GLN A 54 4.35 1.49 16.14
CA GLN A 54 4.39 2.44 17.24
C GLN A 54 3.74 1.87 18.50
N SER A 55 3.47 0.56 18.55
CA SER A 55 2.69 -0.08 19.62
C SER A 55 3.27 0.17 21.02
N ALA A 56 4.60 0.20 21.16
CA ALA A 56 5.27 0.47 22.43
C ALA A 56 5.03 1.89 22.98
N HIS A 57 4.70 2.85 22.11
CA HIS A 57 4.48 4.27 22.44
C HIS A 57 3.06 4.72 22.11
N PHE A 58 2.15 3.76 21.87
CA PHE A 58 0.80 4.05 21.38
C PHE A 58 -0.02 4.85 22.39
N ASP A 59 0.16 4.58 23.69
CA ASP A 59 -0.45 5.38 24.76
C ASP A 59 -0.02 6.86 24.70
N GLY A 60 1.23 7.11 24.31
CA GLY A 60 1.73 8.46 24.04
C GLY A 60 1.00 9.13 22.87
N ILE A 61 0.67 8.38 21.81
CA ILE A 61 -0.12 8.89 20.67
C ILE A 61 -1.52 9.29 21.13
N LEU A 62 -2.14 8.52 22.04
CA LEU A 62 -3.49 8.78 22.54
C LEU A 62 -3.59 10.06 23.38
N VAL A 63 -2.54 10.40 24.12
CA VAL A 63 -2.49 11.60 24.98
C VAL A 63 -1.77 12.78 24.33
N SER A 64 -1.21 12.60 23.13
CA SER A 64 -0.47 13.65 22.44
C SER A 64 -1.39 14.81 22.04
N LYS A 65 -0.81 16.01 21.91
CA LYS A 65 -1.51 17.18 21.35
C LYS A 65 -1.74 17.08 19.84
N VAL A 66 -1.13 16.11 19.15
CA VAL A 66 -1.27 15.92 17.70
C VAL A 66 -2.66 15.36 17.43
N SER A 67 -3.42 16.04 16.57
CA SER A 67 -4.76 15.57 16.23
C SER A 67 -4.68 14.26 15.43
N ALA A 68 -5.68 13.40 15.58
CA ALA A 68 -5.76 12.19 14.77
C ALA A 68 -5.79 12.54 13.27
N MET A 69 -6.42 13.66 12.89
CA MET A 69 -6.41 14.14 11.50
C MET A 69 -4.99 14.38 10.98
N ASP A 70 -4.17 15.10 11.74
CA ASP A 70 -2.79 15.41 11.34
C ASP A 70 -1.93 14.14 11.30
N PHE A 71 -2.17 13.21 12.23
CA PHE A 71 -1.53 11.90 12.20
C PHE A 71 -1.83 11.16 10.88
N PHE A 72 -3.10 11.04 10.48
CA PHE A 72 -3.43 10.39 9.20
C PHE A 72 -2.89 11.17 7.99
N ARG A 73 -2.99 12.50 7.97
CA ARG A 73 -2.42 13.34 6.89
C ARG A 73 -0.92 13.13 6.72
N SER A 74 -0.18 13.04 7.82
CA SER A 74 1.27 12.76 7.78
C SER A 74 1.59 11.44 7.08
N LYS A 75 0.70 10.44 7.18
CA LYS A 75 0.89 9.12 6.59
C LYS A 75 0.58 9.13 5.10
N PHE A 76 -0.45 9.86 4.68
CA PHE A 76 -0.68 10.14 3.26
C PHE A 76 0.51 10.87 2.62
N LEU A 77 1.08 11.86 3.31
CA LEU A 77 2.27 12.57 2.83
C LEU A 77 3.46 11.62 2.70
N LEU A 78 3.71 10.80 3.73
CA LEU A 78 4.77 9.79 3.73
C LEU A 78 4.62 8.81 2.55
N PHE A 79 3.41 8.28 2.34
CA PHE A 79 3.12 7.37 1.23
C PHE A 79 3.29 8.04 -0.12
N THR A 80 2.78 9.26 -0.28
CA THR A 80 2.93 10.04 -1.51
C THR A 80 4.41 10.24 -1.83
N PHE A 81 5.23 10.64 -0.84
CA PHE A 81 6.65 10.87 -1.04
C PHE A 81 7.40 9.60 -1.49
N PHE A 82 7.26 8.50 -0.74
CA PHE A 82 7.96 7.26 -1.05
C PHE A 82 7.50 6.62 -2.36
N SER A 83 6.18 6.59 -2.61
CA SER A 83 5.67 6.06 -3.88
C SER A 83 6.06 6.90 -5.08
N SER A 84 6.19 8.22 -4.94
CA SER A 84 6.71 9.09 -6.01
C SER A 84 8.17 8.77 -6.32
N ILE A 85 9.02 8.58 -5.30
CA ILE A 85 10.41 8.16 -5.50
C ILE A 85 10.45 6.78 -6.19
N CYS A 86 9.64 5.84 -5.73
CA CYS A 86 9.55 4.52 -6.36
C CYS A 86 9.11 4.63 -7.82
N PHE A 87 8.08 5.42 -8.13
CA PHE A 87 7.63 5.64 -9.51
C PHE A 87 8.75 6.21 -10.39
N LEU A 88 9.48 7.23 -9.92
CA LEU A 88 10.62 7.81 -10.64
C LEU A 88 11.71 6.77 -10.92
N LEU A 89 12.03 5.94 -9.93
CA LEU A 89 12.99 4.85 -10.09
C LEU A 89 12.49 3.74 -11.03
N THR A 90 11.19 3.68 -11.32
CA THR A 90 10.66 2.76 -12.33
C THR A 90 10.74 3.28 -13.76
N ILE A 91 11.03 4.57 -13.99
CA ILE A 91 11.08 5.17 -15.34
C ILE A 91 12.04 4.43 -16.29
N PRO A 92 13.24 3.97 -15.88
CA PRO A 92 14.13 3.22 -16.77
C PRO A 92 13.51 1.98 -17.41
N TYR A 93 12.46 1.40 -16.81
CA TYR A 93 11.73 0.26 -17.39
C TYR A 93 10.96 0.59 -18.67
N VAL A 94 10.87 1.87 -19.06
CA VAL A 94 10.41 2.27 -20.40
C VAL A 94 11.21 1.61 -21.52
N TYR A 95 12.44 1.15 -21.24
CA TYR A 95 13.24 0.31 -22.14
C TYR A 95 12.46 -0.93 -22.65
N PHE A 96 11.58 -1.51 -21.84
CA PHE A 96 10.74 -2.67 -22.21
C PHE A 96 9.43 -2.26 -22.93
N GLY A 97 9.23 -0.97 -23.18
CA GLY A 97 8.14 -0.42 -23.97
C GLY A 97 7.36 0.68 -23.24
N TRP A 98 6.80 1.62 -24.02
CA TRP A 98 6.00 2.74 -23.51
C TRP A 98 4.79 2.32 -22.68
N LYS A 99 4.19 1.17 -23.00
CA LYS A 99 3.09 0.56 -22.22
C LYS A 99 3.48 0.33 -20.76
N VAL A 100 4.74 0.00 -20.47
CA VAL A 100 5.22 -0.25 -19.10
C VAL A 100 5.15 1.03 -18.28
N LEU A 101 5.67 2.13 -18.82
CA LEU A 101 5.66 3.42 -18.15
C LEU A 101 4.23 3.92 -17.89
N ILE A 102 3.35 3.80 -18.88
CA ILE A 102 1.93 4.19 -18.75
C ILE A 102 1.25 3.37 -17.65
N VAL A 103 1.41 2.04 -17.66
CA VAL A 103 0.79 1.19 -16.64
C VAL A 103 1.39 1.44 -15.25
N HIS A 104 2.69 1.68 -15.14
CA HIS A 104 3.31 2.10 -13.88
C HIS A 104 2.71 3.38 -13.34
N PHE A 105 2.44 4.36 -14.20
CA PHE A 105 1.82 5.62 -13.82
C PHE A 105 0.36 5.41 -13.37
N ILE A 106 -0.40 4.58 -14.08
CA ILE A 106 -1.77 4.18 -13.69
C ILE A 106 -1.76 3.49 -12.33
N MET A 107 -0.83 2.57 -12.11
CA MET A 107 -0.71 1.86 -10.84
C MET A 107 -0.21 2.75 -9.70
N PHE A 108 0.63 3.74 -9.99
CA PHE A 108 1.02 4.76 -9.04
C PHE A 108 -0.19 5.58 -8.57
N ILE A 109 -1.04 6.05 -9.50
CA ILE A 109 -2.30 6.74 -9.17
C ILE A 109 -3.21 5.84 -8.33
N TRP A 110 -3.39 4.57 -8.75
CA TRP A 110 -4.19 3.60 -8.00
C TRP A 110 -3.66 3.41 -6.58
N ASN A 111 -2.35 3.32 -6.42
CA ASN A 111 -1.70 3.12 -5.13
C ASN A 111 -1.92 4.30 -4.17
N LEU A 112 -1.82 5.53 -4.68
CA LEU A 112 -2.04 6.75 -3.91
C LEU A 112 -3.52 7.00 -3.60
N GLY A 113 -4.42 6.64 -4.52
CA GLY A 113 -5.86 6.79 -4.34
C GLY A 113 -6.43 5.67 -3.49
N VAL A 114 -6.49 4.46 -4.04
CA VAL A 114 -7.24 3.33 -3.48
C VAL A 114 -6.44 2.57 -2.44
N ASN A 115 -5.22 2.12 -2.76
CA ASN A 115 -4.49 1.22 -1.85
C ASN A 115 -4.11 1.91 -0.53
N THR A 116 -3.73 3.20 -0.57
CA THR A 116 -3.49 3.96 0.65
C THR A 116 -4.71 3.96 1.58
N LEU A 117 -5.90 4.18 1.02
CA LEU A 117 -7.14 4.21 1.79
C LEU A 117 -7.50 2.84 2.37
N LEU A 118 -7.44 1.80 1.54
CA LEU A 118 -7.69 0.43 1.98
C LEU A 118 -6.71 0.00 3.06
N VAL A 119 -5.42 0.27 2.89
CA VAL A 119 -4.40 -0.08 3.87
C VAL A 119 -4.65 0.63 5.20
N LEU A 120 -4.93 1.93 5.19
CA LEU A 120 -5.20 2.69 6.41
C LEU A 120 -6.51 2.26 7.08
N TYR A 121 -7.50 1.85 6.30
CA TYR A 121 -8.73 1.26 6.81
C TYR A 121 -8.47 -0.06 7.54
N PHE A 122 -7.65 -0.95 6.97
CA PHE A 122 -7.27 -2.21 7.61
C PHE A 122 -6.33 -2.01 8.81
N ALA A 123 -5.48 -0.99 8.79
CA ALA A 123 -4.64 -0.65 9.93
C ALA A 123 -5.47 -0.34 11.18
N ASN A 124 -6.63 0.32 11.04
CA ASN A 124 -7.58 0.56 12.14
C ASN A 124 -8.22 -0.72 12.71
N GLN A 125 -8.01 -1.88 12.08
CA GLN A 125 -8.50 -3.19 12.52
C GLN A 125 -7.37 -4.11 13.00
N ASN A 126 -6.13 -3.62 12.96
CA ASN A 126 -4.98 -4.40 13.39
C ASN A 126 -4.65 -4.09 14.85
N TYR A 127 -4.94 -5.05 15.72
CA TYR A 127 -4.73 -4.95 17.16
C TYR A 127 -3.45 -5.68 17.62
N ARG A 128 -2.67 -6.25 16.70
CA ARG A 128 -1.48 -7.04 17.06
C ARG A 128 -0.28 -6.14 17.29
N ARG A 129 0.33 -6.28 18.47
CA ARG A 129 1.60 -5.66 18.82
C ARG A 129 2.74 -6.28 18.03
N ILE A 130 3.67 -5.43 17.60
CA ILE A 130 4.97 -5.87 17.07
C ILE A 130 6.03 -5.49 18.10
N ASP A 131 6.68 -6.49 18.72
CA ASP A 131 7.77 -6.23 19.65
C ASP A 131 9.04 -5.83 18.89
N LEU A 132 9.52 -4.61 19.16
CA LEU A 132 10.71 -4.05 18.53
C LEU A 132 12.02 -4.48 19.20
N SER A 133 11.97 -5.01 20.42
CA SER A 133 13.14 -5.39 21.23
C SER A 133 13.75 -6.74 20.84
N LYS A 134 12.98 -7.63 20.20
CA LYS A 134 13.47 -8.91 19.66
C LYS A 134 14.22 -8.71 18.33
N GLY A 135 15.34 -9.42 18.17
CA GLY A 135 16.21 -9.38 16.99
C GLY A 135 15.48 -9.63 15.66
N ALA A 136 15.84 -8.86 14.62
CA ALA A 136 15.08 -8.74 13.37
C ALA A 136 15.13 -9.96 12.43
N THR A 137 16.04 -10.91 12.65
CA THR A 137 16.29 -12.02 11.71
C THR A 137 15.29 -13.18 11.81
N PHE A 138 14.52 -13.26 12.91
CA PHE A 138 13.52 -14.32 13.14
C PHE A 138 12.21 -13.82 13.77
N ASN A 139 12.01 -12.51 13.85
CA ASN A 139 10.78 -11.95 14.41
C ASN A 139 9.70 -11.79 13.34
N TRP A 140 9.07 -12.91 12.97
CA TRP A 140 7.86 -12.96 12.14
C TRP A 140 6.58 -12.74 12.97
N GLU A 141 6.67 -12.32 14.24
CA GLU A 141 5.49 -12.01 15.06
C GLU A 141 4.72 -10.84 14.44
N GLY A 142 3.47 -11.10 14.05
CA GLY A 142 2.62 -10.16 13.32
C GLY A 142 2.72 -10.26 11.78
N VAL A 143 3.79 -10.87 11.26
CA VAL A 143 4.01 -11.16 9.82
C VAL A 143 3.49 -12.58 9.53
N GLY A 144 2.20 -12.80 9.80
CA GLY A 144 1.55 -14.12 9.66
C GLY A 144 0.52 -14.17 8.52
N ALA A 145 -0.31 -15.23 8.53
CA ALA A 145 -1.41 -15.42 7.58
C ALA A 145 -2.39 -14.24 7.52
N SER A 146 -2.62 -13.53 8.62
CA SER A 146 -3.47 -12.33 8.67
C SER A 146 -2.96 -11.20 7.79
N GLN A 147 -1.65 -11.03 7.65
CA GLN A 147 -1.07 -10.02 6.76
C GLN A 147 -1.27 -10.39 5.29
N TRP A 148 -1.06 -11.66 4.95
CA TRP A 148 -1.33 -12.17 3.60
C TRP A 148 -2.81 -12.01 3.24
N ILE A 149 -3.72 -12.34 4.16
CA ILE A 149 -5.16 -12.16 3.98
C ILE A 149 -5.51 -10.69 3.73
N LEU A 150 -4.93 -9.75 4.47
CA LEU A 150 -5.18 -8.31 4.29
C LEU A 150 -4.51 -7.74 3.04
N SER A 151 -3.45 -8.37 2.55
CA SER A 151 -2.75 -7.97 1.32
C SER A 151 -3.49 -8.42 0.07
N ILE A 152 -4.20 -9.56 0.12
CA ILE A 152 -4.95 -10.10 -1.03
C ILE A 152 -5.94 -9.09 -1.63
N PRO A 153 -6.82 -8.41 -0.85
CA PRO A 153 -7.72 -7.39 -1.40
C PRO A 153 -6.99 -6.26 -2.12
N LEU A 154 -5.84 -5.82 -1.59
CA LEU A 154 -5.04 -4.74 -2.17
C LEU A 154 -4.44 -5.15 -3.52
N LEU A 155 -4.04 -6.42 -3.62
CA LEU A 155 -3.46 -6.98 -4.84
C LEU A 155 -4.52 -7.30 -5.89
N LEU A 156 -5.67 -7.83 -5.49
CA LEU A 156 -6.72 -8.26 -6.43
C LEU A 156 -7.60 -7.12 -6.90
N ALA A 157 -7.75 -6.03 -6.13
CA ALA A 157 -8.72 -4.98 -6.44
C ALA A 157 -8.64 -4.39 -7.86
N PRO A 158 -7.46 -4.04 -8.42
CA PRO A 158 -7.44 -3.57 -9.81
C PRO A 158 -7.62 -4.70 -10.82
N PHE A 159 -7.30 -5.96 -10.49
CA PHE A 159 -7.59 -7.08 -11.39
C PHE A 159 -9.09 -7.36 -11.50
N VAL A 160 -9.85 -7.13 -10.43
CA VAL A 160 -11.33 -7.19 -10.46
C VAL A 160 -11.90 -6.19 -11.48
N ILE A 161 -11.23 -5.05 -11.69
CA ILE A 161 -11.64 -4.03 -12.66
C ILE A 161 -11.09 -4.35 -14.06
N TYR A 162 -9.80 -4.72 -14.15
CA TYR A 162 -9.11 -4.96 -15.40
C TYR A 162 -9.60 -6.20 -16.14
N TYR A 163 -9.74 -7.33 -15.43
CA TYR A 163 -9.93 -8.63 -16.05
C TYR A 163 -11.25 -8.76 -16.84
N PRO A 164 -12.40 -8.26 -16.35
CA PRO A 164 -13.64 -8.29 -17.12
C PRO A 164 -13.53 -7.54 -18.45
N LEU A 165 -12.91 -6.36 -18.47
CA LEU A 165 -12.74 -5.56 -19.68
C LEU A 165 -11.70 -6.18 -20.62
N ASN A 166 -10.65 -6.80 -20.07
CA ASN A 166 -9.69 -7.57 -20.86
C ASN A 166 -10.34 -8.79 -21.55
N LEU A 167 -11.24 -9.52 -20.86
CA LEU A 167 -11.97 -10.65 -21.45
C LEU A 167 -12.92 -10.21 -22.58
N LEU A 168 -13.45 -8.99 -22.50
CA LEU A 168 -14.29 -8.39 -23.54
C LEU A 168 -13.48 -7.80 -24.71
N GLY A 169 -12.14 -7.90 -24.70
CA GLY A 169 -11.26 -7.40 -25.75
C GLY A 169 -10.87 -5.92 -25.61
N TYR A 170 -11.16 -5.28 -24.47
CA TYR A 170 -10.88 -3.86 -24.21
C TYR A 170 -9.88 -3.65 -23.05
N PRO A 171 -8.64 -4.16 -23.15
CA PRO A 171 -7.66 -4.05 -22.06
C PRO A 171 -7.31 -2.60 -21.71
N GLU A 172 -7.22 -1.72 -22.71
CA GLU A 172 -6.91 -0.30 -22.52
C GLU A 172 -8.04 0.45 -21.80
N ALA A 173 -9.30 0.11 -22.09
CA ALA A 173 -10.44 0.63 -21.35
C ALA A 173 -10.40 0.20 -19.88
N GLY A 174 -9.94 -1.03 -19.60
CA GLY A 174 -9.70 -1.51 -18.23
C GLY A 174 -8.65 -0.70 -17.48
N LEU A 175 -7.53 -0.41 -18.14
CA LEU A 175 -6.48 0.45 -17.58
C LEU A 175 -6.97 1.88 -17.35
N ALA A 176 -7.71 2.45 -18.31
CA ALA A 176 -8.31 3.78 -18.17
C ALA A 176 -9.29 3.84 -17.00
N LEU A 177 -10.11 2.81 -16.82
CA LEU A 177 -11.05 2.73 -15.70
C LEU A 177 -10.33 2.66 -14.34
N ILE A 178 -9.25 1.89 -14.24
CA ILE A 178 -8.38 1.87 -13.04
C ILE A 178 -7.84 3.27 -12.75
N ALA A 179 -7.33 3.97 -13.77
CA ALA A 179 -6.79 5.30 -13.62
C ALA A 179 -7.85 6.29 -13.12
N VAL A 180 -9.05 6.28 -13.72
CA VAL A 180 -10.18 7.13 -13.34
C VAL A 180 -10.60 6.87 -11.90
N ILE A 181 -10.78 5.60 -11.51
CA ILE A 181 -11.14 5.25 -10.13
C ILE A 181 -10.04 5.71 -9.17
N GLY A 182 -8.77 5.44 -9.48
CA GLY A 182 -7.64 5.89 -8.68
C GLY A 182 -7.64 7.41 -8.48
N LEU A 183 -7.87 8.18 -9.54
CA LEU A 183 -7.98 9.63 -9.49
C LEU A 183 -9.17 10.11 -8.63
N ILE A 184 -10.34 9.49 -8.78
CA ILE A 184 -11.53 9.82 -7.98
C ILE A 184 -11.23 9.64 -6.49
N PHE A 185 -10.63 8.52 -6.10
CA PHE A 185 -10.25 8.27 -4.69
C PHE A 185 -9.14 9.22 -4.21
N MET A 186 -8.21 9.60 -5.09
CA MET A 186 -7.16 10.55 -4.78
C MET A 186 -7.71 11.96 -4.54
N ILE A 187 -8.66 12.43 -5.36
CA ILE A 187 -9.30 13.74 -5.23
C ILE A 187 -10.24 13.78 -4.02
N SER A 188 -11.01 12.71 -3.80
CA SER A 188 -11.94 12.58 -2.66
C SER A 188 -11.23 12.26 -1.32
N ARG A 189 -9.91 12.39 -1.24
CA ARG A 189 -9.09 12.02 -0.08
C ARG A 189 -9.57 12.62 1.24
N GLU A 190 -9.90 13.91 1.28
CA GLU A 190 -10.35 14.58 2.52
C GLU A 190 -11.66 13.95 3.06
N PHE A 191 -12.58 13.54 2.18
CA PHE A 191 -13.79 12.84 2.59
C PHE A 191 -13.48 11.51 3.27
N TRP A 192 -12.56 10.73 2.69
CA TRP A 192 -12.18 9.44 3.26
C TRP A 192 -11.31 9.56 4.51
N LEU A 193 -10.46 10.59 4.60
CA LEU A 193 -9.68 10.92 5.79
C LEU A 193 -10.58 11.13 7.01
N ASN A 194 -11.65 11.92 6.86
CA ASN A 194 -12.64 12.12 7.92
C ASN A 194 -13.25 10.79 8.40
N LYS A 195 -13.59 9.89 7.47
CA LYS A 195 -14.10 8.55 7.81
C LYS A 195 -13.07 7.69 8.54
N LEU A 196 -11.82 7.70 8.11
CA LEU A 196 -10.73 6.96 8.74
C LEU A 196 -10.45 7.45 10.16
N VAL A 197 -10.45 8.77 10.37
CA VAL A 197 -10.25 9.40 11.68
C VAL A 197 -11.40 9.06 12.63
N LYS A 198 -12.66 9.17 12.17
CA LYS A 198 -13.82 8.78 12.98
C LYS A 198 -13.72 7.31 13.42
N ARG A 199 -13.37 6.42 12.50
CA ARG A 199 -13.21 4.99 12.80
C ARG A 199 -12.04 4.72 13.74
N PHE A 200 -10.93 5.46 13.61
CA PHE A 200 -9.84 5.40 14.57
C PHE A 200 -10.31 5.81 15.97
N GLN A 201 -11.07 6.90 16.11
CA GLN A 201 -11.60 7.35 17.39
C GLN A 201 -12.49 6.31 18.06
N GLU A 202 -13.30 5.59 17.28
CA GLU A 202 -14.14 4.47 17.76
C GLU A 202 -13.31 3.25 18.21
N LYS A 203 -12.18 2.97 17.54
CA LYS A 203 -11.38 1.76 17.75
C LYS A 203 -10.13 1.96 18.61
N ARG A 204 -9.72 3.20 18.90
CA ARG A 204 -8.44 3.54 19.55
C ARG A 204 -8.19 2.79 20.86
N TYR A 205 -9.22 2.57 21.67
CA TYR A 205 -9.09 1.87 22.95
C TYR A 205 -8.92 0.36 22.77
N LEU A 206 -9.59 -0.25 21.78
CA LEU A 206 -9.39 -1.65 21.42
C LEU A 206 -7.97 -1.89 20.88
N ILE A 207 -7.44 -0.93 20.11
CA ILE A 207 -6.05 -0.97 19.63
C ILE A 207 -5.07 -0.89 20.80
N ALA A 208 -5.29 0.04 21.74
CA ALA A 208 -4.45 0.15 22.93
C ALA A 208 -4.49 -1.11 23.80
N GLU A 209 -5.69 -1.65 24.03
CA GLU A 209 -5.90 -2.89 24.77
C GLU A 209 -5.17 -4.06 24.09
N GLY A 210 -5.35 -4.24 22.78
CA GLY A 210 -4.64 -5.26 22.01
C GLY A 210 -3.12 -5.12 22.02
N PHE A 211 -2.59 -3.91 22.16
CA PHE A 211 -1.15 -3.69 22.31
C PHE A 211 -0.62 -3.91 23.72
N ARG A 212 -1.49 -3.90 24.73
CA ARG A 212 -1.14 -4.18 26.14
C ARG A 212 -1.27 -5.65 26.46
N ASN A 213 -2.25 -6.33 25.87
CA ASN A 213 -2.41 -7.78 25.98
C ASN A 213 -1.33 -8.48 25.14
N LYS A 214 -0.57 -9.38 25.78
CA LYS A 214 0.50 -10.16 25.14
C LYS A 214 -0.07 -11.32 24.33
#